data_AF-A0A924YAN7-F1
#
_entry.id   AF-A0A924YAN7-F1
#
_cell.length_a   1.000
_cell.length_b   1.000
_cell.length_c   1.000
_cell.angle_alpha   90.00
_cell.angle_beta   90.00
_cell.angle_gamma   90.00
#
_symmetry.space_group_name_H-M   'P 1'
#
loop_
_entity.id
_entity.type
_entity.pdbx_description
1 polymer ?
#
loop_
_entity_poly.entity_id
_entity_poly.type
_entity_poly.pdbx_seq_one_letter_code
_entity_poly.pdbx_strand_id
1 'polypeptide(L)' 'MNVAGGFTFDVPQEKVWEVLRDPSALALIIPMAMNMKEIAENHYRGDLFFRVGSVAGTFNGTIEL' A
#
# COMPACT_ATOMS: atom_id res chain seq x y z
N MET A 1 16.69 2.91 -5.32
CA MET A 1 16.72 1.45 -5.50
C MET A 1 15.66 1.10 -6.54
N ASN A 2 15.98 0.30 -7.56
CA ASN A 2 15.00 -0.13 -8.55
C ASN A 2 14.62 -1.59 -8.24
N VAL A 3 13.36 -1.83 -7.90
CA VAL A 3 12.82 -3.16 -7.62
C VAL A 3 11.71 -3.41 -8.63
N ALA A 4 11.83 -4.49 -9.40
CA ALA A 4 10.83 -4.91 -10.36
C ALA A 4 10.37 -6.35 -10.05
N GLY A 5 9.09 -6.61 -10.28
CA GLY A 5 8.45 -7.90 -10.10
C GLY A 5 7.11 -7.92 -10.82
N GLY A 6 6.57 -9.11 -11.05
CA GLY A 6 5.27 -9.29 -11.68
C GLY A 6 4.48 -10.38 -10.99
N PHE A 7 3.16 -10.21 -10.93
CA PHE A 7 2.22 -11.22 -10.45
C PHE A 7 1.04 -11.24 -11.42
N THR A 8 0.56 -12.44 -11.78
CA THR A 8 -0.58 -12.60 -12.69
C THR A 8 -1.81 -12.98 -11.87
N PHE A 9 -2.88 -12.21 -12.02
CA PHE A 9 -4.18 -12.52 -11.43
C PHE A 9 -5.08 -13.17 -12.50
N ASP A 10 -5.82 -14.21 -12.13
CA ASP A 10 -6.81 -14.86 -13.00
C ASP A 10 -8.16 -14.13 -12.94
N VAL A 11 -8.16 -12.83 -13.26
CA VAL A 11 -9.34 -11.95 -13.28
C VAL A 11 -9.19 -10.89 -14.38
N PRO A 12 -10.29 -10.24 -14.84
CA PRO A 12 -10.20 -9.12 -15.78
C PRO A 12 -9.32 -7.98 -15.26
N GLN A 13 -8.57 -7.34 -16.15
CA GLN A 13 -7.67 -6.24 -15.81
C GLN A 13 -8.40 -5.07 -15.12
N GLU A 14 -9.65 -4.80 -15.53
CA GLU A 14 -10.46 -3.72 -14.98
C GLU A 14 -10.75 -3.97 -13.49
N LYS A 15 -10.95 -5.23 -13.09
CA LYS A 15 -11.14 -5.60 -11.68
C LYS A 15 -9.88 -5.39 -10.85
N VAL A 16 -8.71 -5.70 -11.40
CA VAL A 16 -7.44 -5.39 -10.73
C VAL A 16 -7.30 -3.89 -10.55
N TRP A 17 -7.62 -3.12 -11.59
CA TRP A 17 -7.52 -1.65 -11.55
C TRP A 17 -8.48 -1.01 -10.55
N GLU A 18 -9.73 -1.47 -10.46
CA GLU A 18 -10.71 -1.02 -9.46
C GLU A 18 -10.18 -1.21 -8.04
N VAL A 19 -9.59 -2.37 -7.74
CA VAL A 19 -9.06 -2.69 -6.40
C VAL A 19 -7.82 -1.85 -6.07
N LEU A 20 -6.92 -1.64 -7.03
CA LEU A 20 -5.72 -0.82 -6.83
C LEU A 20 -6.05 0.66 -6.59
N ARG A 21 -7.25 1.12 -6.99
CA ARG A 21 -7.73 2.49 -6.76
C ARG A 21 -8.63 2.64 -5.55
N ASP A 22 -8.88 1.57 -4.80
CA ASP A 22 -9.67 1.62 -3.57
C ASP A 22 -8.73 1.75 -2.35
N PRO A 23 -8.70 2.92 -1.67
CA PRO A 23 -7.89 3.11 -0.48
C PRO A 23 -8.18 2.08 0.62
N SER A 24 -9.43 1.64 0.76
CA SER A 24 -9.80 0.64 1.77
C SER A 24 -9.21 -0.72 1.44
N ALA A 25 -9.20 -1.10 0.16
CA ALA A 25 -8.54 -2.32 -0.28
C ALA A 25 -7.02 -2.23 -0.12
N LEU A 26 -6.41 -1.09 -0.45
CA LEU A 26 -4.98 -0.85 -0.28
C LEU A 26 -4.56 -0.98 1.19
N ALA A 27 -5.33 -0.41 2.13
CA ALA A 27 -5.07 -0.51 3.56
C ALA A 27 -5.03 -1.96 4.08
N LEU A 28 -5.75 -2.89 3.44
CA LEU A 28 -5.76 -4.31 3.81
C LEU A 28 -4.52 -5.07 3.33
N ILE A 29 -3.95 -4.68 2.18
CA ILE A 29 -2.83 -5.40 1.56
C ILE A 29 -1.47 -4.81 1.91
N ILE A 30 -1.42 -3.56 2.37
CA ILE A 30 -0.19 -2.93 2.85
C ILE A 30 0.13 -3.53 4.22
N PRO A 31 1.21 -4.32 4.35
CA PRO A 31 1.51 -5.02 5.59
C PRO A 31 1.72 -4.03 6.73
N MET A 32 1.04 -4.28 7.85
CA MET A 32 1.20 -3.49 9.08
C MET A 32 0.94 -1.99 8.87
N ALA A 33 0.11 -1.62 7.88
CA ALA A 33 -0.44 -0.27 7.76
C ALA A 33 -1.26 0.06 8.99
N MET A 34 -0.77 1.00 9.78
CA MET A 34 -1.46 1.57 10.93
C MET A 34 -1.84 3.01 10.60
N ASN A 35 -2.99 3.45 11.09
CA ASN A 35 -3.43 4.84 11.03
C ASN A 35 -3.44 5.46 9.61
N MET A 36 -3.83 4.72 8.58
CA MET A 36 -3.99 5.32 7.25
C MET A 36 -5.07 6.40 7.29
N LYS A 37 -4.68 7.64 6.97
CA LYS A 37 -5.57 8.81 7.00
C LYS A 37 -5.46 9.55 5.68
N GLU A 38 -6.61 9.91 5.13
CA GLU A 38 -6.69 10.86 4.02
C GLU A 38 -6.32 12.26 4.53
N ILE A 39 -5.38 12.90 3.86
CA ILE A 39 -4.89 14.24 4.19
C ILE A 39 -5.27 15.28 3.12
N ALA A 40 -5.58 14.83 1.91
CA ALA A 40 -6.19 15.58 0.82
C ALA A 40 -6.82 14.57 -0.17
N GLU A 41 -7.57 15.06 -1.15
CA GLU A 41 -8.15 14.20 -2.20
C GLU A 41 -7.06 13.34 -2.86
N ASN A 42 -7.23 12.02 -2.83
CA ASN A 42 -6.28 11.01 -3.33
C ASN A 42 -4.89 11.00 -2.65
N HIS A 43 -4.73 11.67 -1.50
CA HIS A 43 -3.48 11.70 -0.74
C HIS A 43 -3.68 11.12 0.67
N TYR A 44 -2.89 10.12 1.01
CA TYR A 44 -2.99 9.41 2.29
C TYR A 44 -1.65 9.37 3.01
N ARG A 45 -1.69 9.41 4.34
CA ARG A 45 -0.53 9.18 5.21
C ARG A 45 -0.78 7.93 6.04
N GLY A 46 0.21 7.07 6.13
CA GLY A 46 0.14 5.85 6.94
C GLY A 46 1.45 5.57 7.69
N ASP A 47 1.32 4.87 8.81
CA ASP A 47 2.46 4.34 9.55
C ASP A 47 2.65 2.88 9.16
N LEU A 48 3.88 2.50 8.84
CA LEU A 48 4.26 1.17 8.41
C LEU A 48 5.25 0.62 9.42
N PHE A 49 4.88 -0.44 10.12
CA PHE A 49 5.84 -1.18 10.93
C PHE A 49 6.46 -2.28 10.06
N PHE A 50 7.79 -2.38 10.01
CA PHE A 50 8.48 -3.50 9.38
C PHE A 50 9.34 -4.23 10.40
N ARG A 51 9.34 -5.56 10.32
CA ARG A 51 10.25 -6.40 11.10
C ARG A 51 10.94 -7.39 10.18
N VAL A 52 11.94 -6.90 9.45
CA VAL A 52 12.77 -7.69 8.55
C VAL A 52 14.21 -7.66 9.04
N GLY A 53 14.69 -8.78 9.59
CA GLY A 53 16.05 -8.90 10.11
C GLY A 53 16.38 -7.81 11.14
N SER A 54 17.50 -7.12 10.94
CA SER A 54 17.96 -6.00 11.78
C SER A 54 17.24 -4.67 11.50
N VAL A 55 16.31 -4.62 10.54
CA VAL A 55 15.60 -3.40 10.10
C VAL A 55 14.22 -3.28 10.76
N ALA A 56 14.15 -3.59 12.06
CA ALA A 56 12.91 -3.45 12.80
C ALA A 56 12.63 -1.97 13.09
N GLY A 57 11.47 -1.45 12.68
CA GLY A 57 11.13 -0.04 12.92
C GLY A 57 9.78 0.37 12.36
N THR A 58 9.32 1.54 12.81
CA THR A 58 8.15 2.24 12.26
C THR A 58 8.61 3.30 11.27
N PHE A 59 7.97 3.33 10.11
CA PHE A 59 8.22 4.24 9.01
C PHE A 59 6.94 5.00 8.70
N ASN A 60 7.04 6.28 8.36
CA ASN A 60 5.89 7.02 7.85
C ASN A 60 5.95 7.03 6.32
N GLY A 61 4.83 6.68 5.68
CA GLY A 61 4.68 6.69 4.23
C GLY A 61 3.56 7.63 3.78
N THR A 62 3.71 8.15 2.56
CA THR A 62 2.66 8.85 1.82
C THR A 62 2.24 8.02 0.62
N ILE A 63 0.95 8.00 0.32
CA ILE A 63 0.35 7.29 -0.80
C ILE A 63 -0.42 8.31 -1.63
N GLU A 64 -0.22 8.26 -2.94
CA GLU A 64 -0.86 9.12 -3.93
C GLU A 64 -1.50 8.22 -4.99
N LEU A 65 -2.79 8.42 -5.24
CA LEU A 65 -3.62 7.65 -6.17
C LEU A 65 -3.90 8.40 -7.48
#